data_AF-A0A0N4Y8W4-F1
#
_entry.id   AF-A0A0N4Y8W4-F1
#
_cell.length_a   1.000
_cell.length_b   1.000
_cell.length_c   1.000
_cell.angle_alpha   90.00
_cell.angle_beta   90.00
_cell.angle_gamma   90.00
#
_symmetry.space_group_name_H-M   'P 1'
#
loop_
_entity.id
_entity.type
_entity.pdbx_description
1 polymer ?
#
loop_
_entity_poly.entity_id
_entity_poly.type
_entity_poly.pdbx_seq_one_letter_code
_entity_poly.pdbx_strand_id
1 'polypeptide(L)'
;MLGWFTSFREHGAPTFYGENRTPVMLDTHIVGLFSIFVVPSITFLVILPGVRKKRISSASSFLFNMYVGATLLANAPQESEHVIVSEGLLYNERFSFSEVNKMEKELSNALKKGLPFPILKVIEYLSSDGFGWGRQYRVAGYYTACMLWLSFYTWILSFVCLAFLPHYFSRCMFYTGAFMGIGDVIFITSIPRQMYIRFPVHHGDTLLKFRLSICFHATCVAEY
;
A
#
# COMPACT_ATOMS: atom_id res chain seq x y z
N MET A 1 -23.55 -18.85 40.31
CA MET A 1 -22.32 -19.60 40.00
C MET A 1 -21.41 -18.69 39.19
N LEU A 2 -20.29 -18.25 39.76
CA LEU A 2 -19.32 -17.41 39.04
C LEU A 2 -18.54 -18.27 38.04
N GLY A 3 -18.43 -17.83 36.78
CA GLY A 3 -17.76 -18.57 35.71
C GLY A 3 -16.23 -18.52 35.80
N TRP A 4 -15.56 -19.49 35.19
CA TRP A 4 -14.10 -19.67 35.20
C TRP A 4 -13.28 -18.40 34.88
N PHE A 5 -13.85 -17.47 34.11
CA PHE A 5 -13.28 -16.16 33.79
C PHE A 5 -13.18 -15.18 34.97
N THR A 6 -13.62 -15.56 36.18
CA THR A 6 -13.59 -14.71 37.38
C THR A 6 -12.53 -15.12 38.41
N SER A 7 -11.89 -16.28 38.26
CA SER A 7 -10.97 -16.86 39.26
C SER A 7 -9.64 -16.10 39.46
N PHE A 8 -9.29 -15.15 38.57
CA PHE A 8 -8.07 -14.32 38.70
C PHE A 8 -8.38 -12.83 38.86
N ARG A 9 -9.64 -12.45 39.11
CA ARG A 9 -10.03 -11.06 39.38
C ARG A 9 -10.16 -10.85 40.88
N GLU A 10 -9.17 -10.21 41.49
CA GLU A 10 -9.33 -9.66 42.84
C GLU A 10 -10.32 -8.48 42.72
N HIS A 11 -11.49 -8.61 43.35
CA HIS A 11 -12.53 -7.57 43.54
C HIS A 11 -13.62 -7.34 42.50
N GLY A 12 -13.81 -8.17 41.46
CA GLY A 12 -15.06 -8.17 40.67
C GLY A 12 -15.52 -6.81 40.09
N ALA A 13 -14.65 -5.80 40.08
CA ALA A 13 -15.01 -4.42 39.78
C ALA A 13 -15.21 -4.24 38.26
N PRO A 14 -16.07 -3.28 37.84
CA PRO A 14 -16.16 -2.88 36.43
C PRO A 14 -14.78 -2.45 35.94
N THR A 15 -14.47 -2.69 34.66
CA THR A 15 -13.21 -2.23 34.06
C THR A 15 -13.15 -0.70 34.10
N PHE A 16 -12.39 -0.14 35.05
CA PHE A 16 -12.18 1.30 35.30
C PHE A 16 -11.28 1.99 34.26
N TYR A 17 -11.13 1.42 33.07
CA TYR A 17 -10.41 2.09 31.99
C TYR A 17 -11.36 3.08 31.33
N GLY A 18 -11.04 4.38 31.40
CA GLY A 18 -11.72 5.39 30.59
C GLY A 18 -11.58 5.08 29.10
N GLU A 19 -12.45 5.66 28.27
CA GLU A 19 -12.43 5.47 26.83
C GLU A 19 -11.16 6.09 26.22
N ASN A 20 -10.05 5.36 26.28
CA ASN A 20 -8.79 5.75 25.66
C ASN A 20 -8.66 5.03 24.31
N ARG A 21 -9.36 5.56 23.30
CA ARG A 21 -9.17 5.11 21.92
C ARG A 21 -7.80 5.59 21.45
N THR A 22 -6.77 4.77 21.63
CA THR A 22 -5.51 4.99 20.91
C THR A 22 -5.82 4.77 19.44
N PRO A 23 -5.75 5.81 18.58
CA PRO A 23 -5.92 5.60 17.16
C PRO A 23 -4.87 4.61 16.70
N VAL A 24 -5.26 3.68 15.84
CA VAL A 24 -4.33 2.73 15.25
C VAL A 24 -3.36 3.53 14.40
N MET A 25 -2.10 3.61 14.84
CA MET A 25 -1.05 4.41 14.18
C MET A 25 -0.57 3.78 12.87
N LEU A 26 -0.87 2.49 12.64
CA LEU A 26 -0.43 1.72 11.48
C LEU A 26 -1.61 0.98 10.86
N ASP A 27 -1.91 1.19 9.57
CA ASP A 27 -2.98 0.47 8.89
C ASP A 27 -2.92 -1.04 9.16
N THR A 28 -3.98 -1.55 9.80
CA THR A 28 -4.14 -2.97 10.13
C THR A 28 -3.99 -3.88 8.91
N HIS A 29 -4.40 -3.41 7.72
CA HIS A 29 -4.26 -4.17 6.49
C HIS A 29 -2.80 -4.33 6.08
N ILE A 30 -1.99 -3.27 6.21
CA ILE A 30 -0.56 -3.31 5.88
C ILE A 30 0.18 -4.23 6.85
N VAL A 31 -0.10 -4.11 8.16
CA VAL A 31 0.52 -4.96 9.19
C VAL A 31 0.18 -6.44 8.95
N GLY A 32 -1.09 -6.74 8.65
CA GLY A 32 -1.51 -8.10 8.32
C GLY A 32 -0.80 -8.65 7.09
N LEU A 33 -0.73 -7.87 6.00
CA LEU A 33 -0.01 -8.27 4.78
C LEU A 33 1.48 -8.50 5.07
N PHE A 34 2.15 -7.59 5.77
CA PHE A 34 3.56 -7.71 6.09
C PHE A 34 3.86 -8.95 6.97
N SER A 35 2.98 -9.25 7.93
CA SER A 35 3.15 -10.45 8.78
C SER A 35 3.12 -11.76 7.99
N ILE A 36 2.32 -11.84 6.92
CA ILE A 36 2.22 -13.02 6.06
C ILE A 36 3.56 -13.29 5.34
N PHE A 37 4.35 -12.24 5.08
CA PHE A 37 5.66 -12.38 4.44
C PHE A 37 6.82 -12.60 5.42
N VAL A 38 6.78 -11.92 6.57
CA VAL A 38 7.86 -11.99 7.55
C VAL A 38 7.89 -13.33 8.27
N VAL A 39 6.73 -13.86 8.67
CA VAL A 39 6.66 -15.10 9.46
C VAL A 39 7.25 -16.30 8.71
N PRO A 40 6.91 -16.57 7.44
CA PRO A 40 7.53 -17.67 6.69
C PRO A 40 9.02 -17.42 6.39
N SER A 41 9.43 -16.16 6.19
CA SER A 41 10.84 -15.80 6.01
C SER A 41 11.69 -16.18 7.22
N ILE A 42 11.23 -15.78 8.42
CA ILE A 42 11.91 -16.11 9.68
C ILE A 42 11.91 -17.63 9.89
N THR A 43 10.77 -18.29 9.64
CA THR A 43 10.64 -19.75 9.80
C THR A 43 11.65 -20.49 8.91
N PHE A 44 11.80 -20.05 7.66
CA PHE A 44 12.78 -20.63 6.73
C PHE A 44 14.23 -20.39 7.20
N LEU A 45 14.56 -19.21 7.73
CA LEU A 45 15.88 -18.92 8.30
C LEU A 45 16.22 -19.82 9.49
N VAL A 46 15.23 -20.18 10.32
CA VAL A 46 15.41 -21.10 11.45
C VAL A 46 15.65 -22.54 10.97
N ILE A 47 15.02 -22.98 9.87
CA ILE A 47 15.21 -24.31 9.28
C ILE A 47 16.55 -24.43 8.52
N LEU A 48 17.12 -23.30 8.11
CA LEU A 48 18.31 -23.18 7.28
C LEU A 48 19.57 -23.94 7.77
N PRO A 49 19.86 -24.11 9.08
CA PRO A 49 20.96 -24.94 9.57
C PRO A 49 20.85 -26.43 9.21
N GLY A 50 19.64 -26.93 8.93
CA GLY A 50 19.40 -28.32 8.56
C GLY A 50 19.74 -28.69 7.11
N VAL A 51 19.99 -27.71 6.24
CA VAL A 51 20.20 -27.92 4.80
C VAL A 51 21.67 -28.22 4.50
N ARG A 52 21.97 -29.47 4.10
CA ARG A 52 23.36 -29.96 3.94
C ARG A 52 24.04 -29.58 2.62
N LYS A 53 23.30 -29.33 1.52
CA LYS A 53 23.86 -28.96 0.19
C LYS A 53 23.04 -27.83 -0.44
N LYS A 54 23.69 -26.94 -1.20
CA LYS A 54 23.09 -25.76 -1.87
C LYS A 54 22.34 -24.76 -0.95
N ARG A 55 22.70 -24.72 0.35
CA ARG A 55 22.11 -23.87 1.39
C ARG A 55 21.89 -22.42 0.95
N ILE A 56 22.92 -21.79 0.36
CA ILE A 56 22.88 -20.39 -0.03
C ILE A 56 21.96 -20.18 -1.24
N SER A 57 22.00 -21.05 -2.24
CA SER A 57 21.19 -20.92 -3.46
C SER A 57 19.70 -21.12 -3.17
N SER A 58 19.34 -22.10 -2.35
CA SER A 58 17.94 -22.29 -1.94
C SER A 58 17.45 -21.12 -1.07
N ALA A 59 18.32 -20.57 -0.23
CA ALA A 59 17.97 -19.44 0.62
C ALA A 59 17.81 -18.13 -0.15
N SER A 60 18.72 -17.83 -1.08
CA SER A 60 18.61 -16.64 -1.92
C SER A 60 17.35 -16.69 -2.78
N SER A 61 17.02 -17.85 -3.36
CA SER A 61 15.81 -18.00 -4.18
C SER A 61 14.52 -17.84 -3.36
N PHE A 62 14.46 -18.38 -2.15
CA PHE A 62 13.28 -18.25 -1.29
C PHE A 62 13.11 -16.81 -0.78
N LEU A 63 14.17 -16.19 -0.28
CA LEU A 63 14.13 -14.81 0.22
C LEU A 63 13.81 -13.82 -0.90
N PHE A 64 14.39 -14.00 -2.09
CA PHE A 64 14.07 -13.17 -3.25
C PHE A 64 12.61 -13.30 -3.67
N ASN A 65 12.07 -14.53 -3.71
CA ASN A 65 10.66 -14.74 -4.04
C ASN A 65 9.71 -14.10 -3.00
N MET A 66 10.09 -14.15 -1.72
CA MET A 66 9.31 -13.53 -0.65
C MET A 66 9.38 -12.00 -0.68
N TYR A 67 10.55 -11.45 -1.03
CA TYR A 67 10.74 -10.02 -1.24
C TYR A 67 9.86 -9.50 -2.38
N VAL A 68 9.88 -10.16 -3.55
CA VAL A 68 9.03 -9.80 -4.70
C VAL A 68 7.55 -9.89 -4.36
N GLY A 69 7.15 -10.89 -3.56
CA GLY A 69 5.78 -11.00 -3.07
C GLY A 69 5.36 -9.86 -2.16
N ALA A 70 6.25 -9.49 -1.23
CA ALA A 70 6.02 -8.40 -0.30
C ALA A 70 5.89 -7.07 -1.03
N THR A 71 6.75 -6.77 -2.00
CA THR A 71 6.64 -5.54 -2.80
C THR A 71 5.38 -5.51 -3.65
N LEU A 72 4.98 -6.66 -4.23
CA LEU A 72 3.78 -6.74 -5.05
C LEU A 72 2.50 -6.50 -4.24
N LEU A 73 2.38 -7.08 -3.04
CA LEU A 73 1.24 -6.85 -2.15
C LEU A 73 1.32 -5.52 -1.38
N ALA A 74 2.51 -4.95 -1.20
CA ALA A 74 2.67 -3.60 -0.64
C ALA A 74 2.16 -2.49 -1.58
N ASN A 75 1.91 -2.79 -2.86
CA ASN A 75 1.19 -1.88 -3.78
C ASN A 75 -0.30 -1.75 -3.47
N ALA A 76 -0.83 -2.50 -2.49
CA ALA A 76 -2.11 -2.19 -1.89
C ALA A 76 -2.09 -0.75 -1.32
N PRO A 77 -3.25 -0.06 -1.22
CA PRO A 77 -3.31 1.38 -0.95
C PRO A 77 -2.38 1.81 0.19
N GLN A 78 -1.27 2.44 -0.18
CA GLN A 78 -0.24 2.85 0.76
C GLN A 78 -0.73 4.10 1.51
N GLU A 79 -0.83 3.99 2.82
CA GLU A 79 -0.94 5.14 3.71
C GLU A 79 0.42 5.83 3.73
N SER A 80 0.48 7.07 3.23
CA SER A 80 1.67 7.90 3.33
C SER A 80 1.54 8.74 4.59
N GLU A 81 2.23 8.31 5.64
CA GLU A 81 2.30 9.03 6.90
C GLU A 81 3.20 10.26 6.72
N HIS A 82 2.58 11.42 6.51
CA HIS A 82 3.22 12.72 6.73
C HIS A 82 2.64 13.34 7.99
N VAL A 83 3.15 12.92 9.15
CA VAL A 83 2.86 13.56 10.42
C VAL A 83 3.63 14.88 10.49
N ILE A 84 2.98 15.97 10.09
CA ILE A 84 3.44 17.32 10.45
C ILE A 84 2.80 17.64 11.79
N VAL A 85 3.57 17.48 12.87
CA VAL A 85 3.16 17.96 14.20
C VAL A 85 3.27 19.49 14.19
N SER A 86 2.14 20.15 13.92
CA SER A 86 1.90 21.51 14.36
C SER A 86 0.64 21.49 15.23
N GLU A 87 0.75 22.04 16.44
CA GLU A 87 -0.17 21.95 17.58
C GLU A 87 -1.64 21.63 17.21
N GLY A 88 -2.04 20.37 17.38
CA GLY A 88 -3.45 19.95 17.52
C GLY A 88 -4.23 19.54 16.26
N LEU A 89 -3.72 19.72 15.03
CA LEU A 89 -4.43 19.35 13.80
C LEU A 89 -3.79 18.16 13.07
N LEU A 90 -4.19 16.94 13.43
CA LEU A 90 -3.82 15.70 12.73
C LEU A 90 -4.96 15.27 11.79
N TYR A 91 -4.83 15.58 10.50
CA TYR A 91 -5.78 15.13 9.48
C TYR A 91 -5.15 14.04 8.60
N ASN A 92 -5.84 12.91 8.49
CA ASN A 92 -5.48 11.81 7.61
C ASN A 92 -6.76 11.27 6.96
N GLU A 93 -7.22 11.97 5.92
CA GLU A 93 -8.45 11.63 5.20
C GLU A 93 -8.10 10.80 3.96
N ARG A 94 -8.86 9.72 3.74
CA ARG A 94 -8.70 8.83 2.58
C ARG A 94 -9.86 8.99 1.62
N PHE A 95 -9.55 9.38 0.38
CA PHE A 95 -10.53 9.53 -0.69
C PHE A 95 -10.44 8.38 -1.69
N SER A 96 -11.58 7.76 -2.02
CA SER A 96 -11.66 6.64 -2.96
C SER A 96 -11.99 7.13 -4.36
N PHE A 97 -11.09 6.87 -5.31
CA PHE A 97 -11.22 7.27 -6.72
C PHE A 97 -11.79 6.16 -7.62
N SER A 98 -12.36 5.07 -7.09
CA SER A 98 -12.65 3.87 -7.92
C SER A 98 -13.70 4.08 -9.02
N GLU A 99 -14.66 4.97 -8.83
CA GLU A 99 -15.81 5.17 -9.73
C GLU A 99 -15.92 6.63 -10.17
N VAL A 100 -16.55 6.86 -11.33
CA VAL A 100 -16.72 8.20 -11.94
C VAL A 100 -17.45 9.16 -11.01
N ASN A 101 -18.62 8.75 -10.53
CA ASN A 101 -19.49 9.63 -9.74
C ASN A 101 -19.11 9.66 -8.24
N LYS A 102 -18.18 8.80 -7.83
CA LYS A 102 -17.80 8.67 -6.42
C LYS A 102 -16.92 9.83 -5.97
N MET A 103 -16.11 10.39 -6.86
CA MET A 103 -15.24 11.54 -6.53
C MET A 103 -16.02 12.79 -6.15
N GLU A 104 -17.04 13.14 -6.94
CA GLU A 104 -17.91 14.29 -6.67
C GLU A 104 -18.70 14.08 -5.37
N LYS A 105 -19.13 12.85 -5.11
CA LYS A 105 -19.80 12.48 -3.86
C LYS A 105 -18.87 12.62 -2.64
N GLU A 106 -17.61 12.19 -2.75
CA GLU A 106 -16.60 12.38 -1.71
C GLU A 106 -16.30 13.86 -1.46
N LEU A 107 -16.24 14.68 -2.53
CA LEU A 107 -16.10 16.13 -2.41
C LEU A 107 -17.30 16.76 -1.68
N SER A 108 -18.53 16.37 -2.04
CA SER A 108 -19.75 16.84 -1.35
C SER A 108 -19.75 16.45 0.13
N ASN A 109 -19.32 15.23 0.46
CA ASN A 109 -19.20 14.77 1.83
C ASN A 109 -18.11 15.53 2.60
N ALA A 110 -16.96 15.80 1.98
CA ALA A 110 -15.87 16.58 2.54
C ALA A 110 -16.31 18.03 2.87
N LEU A 111 -17.08 18.65 1.96
CA LEU A 111 -17.66 19.97 2.16
C LEU A 111 -18.67 19.99 3.31
N LYS A 112 -19.55 18.97 3.39
CA LYS A 112 -20.52 18.83 4.50
C LYS A 112 -19.83 18.61 5.86
N LYS A 113 -18.71 17.88 5.87
CA LYS A 113 -17.88 17.67 7.06
C LYS A 113 -17.13 18.95 7.49
N GLY A 114 -17.00 19.95 6.62
CA GLY A 114 -16.25 21.16 6.91
C GLY A 114 -14.74 20.93 7.02
N LEU A 115 -14.17 20.08 6.16
CA LEU A 115 -12.72 19.83 6.14
C LEU A 115 -11.92 21.11 5.87
N PRO A 116 -10.66 21.20 6.35
CA PRO A 116 -9.86 22.41 6.18
C PRO A 116 -9.59 22.70 4.70
N PHE A 117 -9.48 23.99 4.37
CA PHE A 117 -9.33 24.51 3.01
C PHE A 117 -8.28 23.79 2.15
N PRO A 118 -7.06 23.46 2.66
CA PRO A 118 -6.05 22.79 1.86
C PRO A 118 -6.50 21.43 1.31
N ILE A 119 -7.22 20.64 2.12
CA ILE A 119 -7.70 19.30 1.73
C ILE A 119 -8.80 19.43 0.68
N LEU A 120 -9.77 20.31 0.92
CA LEU A 120 -10.88 20.56 -0.02
C LEU A 120 -10.37 20.97 -1.40
N LYS A 121 -9.39 21.88 -1.44
CA LYS A 121 -8.82 22.36 -2.69
C LYS A 121 -8.17 21.24 -3.50
N VAL A 122 -7.46 20.32 -2.87
CA VAL A 122 -6.84 19.18 -3.59
C VAL A 122 -7.91 18.29 -4.23
N ILE A 123 -8.98 17.97 -3.50
CA ILE A 123 -10.07 17.12 -3.98
C ILE A 123 -10.83 17.83 -5.10
N GLU A 124 -11.06 19.13 -4.99
CA GLU A 124 -11.72 19.93 -6.02
C GLU A 124 -10.95 19.87 -7.34
N TYR A 125 -9.62 20.03 -7.32
CA TYR A 125 -8.79 19.90 -8.52
C TYR A 125 -8.81 18.49 -9.12
N LEU A 126 -8.87 17.45 -8.28
CA LEU A 126 -8.94 16.06 -8.73
C LEU A 126 -10.32 15.69 -9.29
N SER A 127 -11.39 16.20 -8.68
CA SER A 127 -12.79 15.95 -9.08
C SER A 127 -13.24 16.86 -10.22
N SER A 128 -12.59 17.99 -10.44
CA SER A 128 -12.98 18.93 -11.48
C SER A 128 -12.76 18.34 -12.87
N ASP A 129 -13.84 18.28 -13.65
CA ASP A 129 -13.82 17.78 -15.03
C ASP A 129 -12.97 18.65 -15.97
N GLY A 130 -12.69 19.91 -15.61
CA GLY A 130 -11.91 20.83 -16.44
C GLY A 130 -10.43 20.43 -16.61
N PHE A 131 -9.81 19.85 -15.57
CA PHE A 131 -8.41 19.40 -15.63
C PHE A 131 -8.27 17.94 -16.05
N GLY A 132 -9.32 17.12 -15.86
CA GLY A 132 -9.34 15.71 -16.25
C GLY A 132 -8.36 14.80 -15.48
N TRP A 133 -7.63 15.34 -14.49
CA TRP A 133 -6.62 14.61 -13.70
C TRP A 133 -7.22 13.39 -13.00
N GLY A 134 -8.39 13.55 -12.38
CA GLY A 134 -9.07 12.44 -11.73
C GLY A 134 -9.46 11.32 -12.69
N ARG A 135 -9.81 11.61 -13.95
CA ARG A 135 -10.09 10.57 -14.95
C ARG A 135 -8.82 9.85 -15.38
N GLN A 136 -7.76 10.59 -15.68
CA GLN A 136 -6.48 10.03 -16.11
C GLN A 136 -5.88 9.12 -15.04
N TYR A 137 -5.92 9.53 -13.77
CA TYR A 137 -5.45 8.69 -12.66
C TYR A 137 -6.24 7.40 -12.50
N ARG A 138 -7.56 7.44 -12.70
CA ARG A 138 -8.41 6.24 -12.62
C ARG A 138 -8.09 5.24 -13.71
N VAL A 139 -7.93 5.73 -14.93
CA VAL A 139 -7.57 4.89 -16.08
C VAL A 139 -6.17 4.30 -15.90
N ALA A 140 -5.20 5.14 -15.51
CA ALA A 140 -3.84 4.68 -15.20
C ALA A 140 -3.86 3.58 -14.13
N GLY A 141 -4.52 3.83 -13.00
CA GLY A 141 -4.63 2.90 -11.88
C GLY A 141 -5.33 1.58 -12.25
N TYR A 142 -6.33 1.62 -13.13
CA TYR A 142 -7.02 0.43 -13.59
C TYR A 142 -6.11 -0.50 -14.40
N TYR A 143 -5.39 0.03 -15.39
CA TYR A 143 -4.49 -0.78 -16.22
C TYR A 143 -3.29 -1.30 -15.43
N THR A 144 -2.73 -0.50 -14.52
CA THR A 144 -1.64 -0.94 -13.64
C THR A 144 -2.12 -2.03 -12.69
N ALA A 145 -3.31 -1.91 -12.12
CA ALA A 145 -3.89 -2.95 -11.27
C ALA A 145 -4.07 -4.27 -12.03
N CYS A 146 -4.57 -4.24 -13.27
CA CYS A 146 -4.66 -5.45 -14.10
C CYS A 146 -3.30 -6.13 -14.30
N MET A 147 -2.23 -5.36 -14.60
CA MET A 147 -0.88 -5.91 -14.78
C MET A 147 -0.28 -6.44 -13.47
N LEU A 148 -0.52 -5.77 -12.34
CA LEU A 148 -0.08 -6.24 -11.02
C LEU A 148 -0.81 -7.53 -10.61
N TRP A 149 -2.10 -7.66 -10.91
CA TRP A 149 -2.83 -8.92 -10.70
C TRP A 149 -2.30 -10.05 -11.58
N LEU A 150 -1.98 -9.78 -12.85
CA LEU A 150 -1.32 -10.76 -13.73
C LEU A 150 0.04 -11.19 -13.16
N SER A 151 0.85 -10.23 -12.70
CA SER A 151 2.12 -10.50 -12.02
C SER A 151 1.89 -11.37 -10.77
N PHE A 152 0.85 -11.10 -9.99
CA PHE A 152 0.50 -11.90 -8.80
C PHE A 152 0.19 -13.36 -9.12
N TYR A 153 -0.58 -13.63 -10.19
CA TYR A 153 -0.83 -15.01 -10.61
C TYR A 153 0.46 -15.73 -11.02
N THR A 154 1.35 -15.05 -11.75
CA THR A 154 2.64 -15.64 -12.15
C THR A 154 3.59 -15.85 -10.96
N TRP A 155 3.50 -15.01 -9.94
CA TRP A 155 4.24 -15.16 -8.69
C TRP A 155 3.73 -16.35 -7.86
N ILE A 156 2.41 -16.56 -7.75
CA ILE A 156 1.88 -17.78 -7.13
C ILE A 156 2.37 -19.03 -7.89
N LEU A 157 2.37 -18.97 -9.23
CA LEU A 157 2.90 -20.06 -10.05
C LEU A 157 4.39 -20.31 -9.80
N SER A 158 5.18 -19.27 -9.49
CA SER A 158 6.60 -19.40 -9.16
C SER A 158 6.82 -20.26 -7.90
N PHE A 159 5.97 -20.15 -6.86
CA PHE A 159 6.05 -21.02 -5.68
C PHE A 159 5.75 -22.47 -5.99
N VAL A 160 4.72 -22.71 -6.81
CA VAL A 160 4.37 -24.07 -7.24
C VAL A 160 5.55 -24.67 -8.02
N CYS A 161 6.16 -23.91 -8.93
CA CYS A 161 7.36 -24.34 -9.64
C CYS A 161 8.56 -24.58 -8.72
N LEU A 162 8.75 -23.77 -7.66
CA LEU A 162 9.82 -23.98 -6.67
C LEU A 162 9.65 -25.33 -5.95
N ALA A 163 8.41 -25.71 -5.63
CA ALA A 163 8.10 -26.98 -4.96
C ALA A 163 8.28 -28.22 -5.86
N PHE A 164 7.83 -28.16 -7.13
CA PHE A 164 7.83 -29.32 -8.02
C PHE A 164 9.04 -29.38 -8.96
N LEU A 165 9.38 -28.30 -9.67
CA LEU A 165 10.40 -28.28 -10.73
C LEU A 165 11.24 -26.99 -10.67
N PRO A 166 12.38 -27.00 -9.95
CA PRO A 166 13.21 -25.79 -9.78
C PRO A 166 13.83 -25.28 -11.10
N HIS A 167 13.80 -26.09 -12.16
CA HIS A 167 14.30 -25.68 -13.48
C HIS A 167 13.43 -24.60 -14.14
N TYR A 168 12.10 -24.64 -13.96
CA TYR A 168 11.18 -23.67 -14.57
C TYR A 168 11.02 -22.39 -13.75
N PHE A 169 11.46 -22.40 -12.49
CA PHE A 169 11.34 -21.26 -11.55
C PHE A 169 11.87 -19.95 -12.14
N SER A 170 13.06 -19.99 -12.74
CA SER A 170 13.68 -18.78 -13.32
C SER A 170 12.85 -18.17 -14.45
N ARG A 171 12.19 -19.00 -15.27
CA ARG A 171 11.32 -18.52 -16.36
C ARG A 171 10.07 -17.86 -15.79
N CYS A 172 9.43 -18.47 -14.80
CA CYS A 172 8.26 -17.90 -14.13
C CYS A 172 8.57 -16.54 -13.48
N MET A 173 9.69 -16.44 -12.75
CA MET A 173 10.11 -15.19 -12.11
C MET A 173 10.41 -14.08 -13.13
N PHE A 174 11.01 -14.42 -14.27
CA PHE A 174 11.25 -13.44 -15.34
C PHE A 174 9.94 -12.85 -15.88
N TYR A 175 8.91 -13.68 -16.08
CA TYR A 175 7.59 -13.20 -16.52
C TYR A 175 6.92 -12.31 -15.46
N THR A 176 7.04 -12.64 -14.17
CA THR A 176 6.53 -11.82 -13.07
C THR A 176 7.14 -10.41 -13.08
N GLY A 177 8.46 -10.32 -13.22
CA GLY A 177 9.16 -9.03 -13.34
C GLY A 177 8.77 -8.26 -14.60
N ALA A 178 8.66 -8.94 -15.75
CA ALA A 178 8.24 -8.32 -17.01
C ALA A 178 6.83 -7.72 -16.93
N PHE A 179 5.86 -8.41 -16.34
CA PHE A 179 4.51 -7.87 -16.15
C PHE A 179 4.48 -6.68 -15.17
N MET A 180 5.32 -6.71 -14.13
CA MET A 180 5.47 -5.59 -13.20
C MET A 180 6.03 -4.35 -13.90
N GLY A 181 7.11 -4.50 -14.68
CA GLY A 181 7.70 -3.38 -15.43
C GLY A 181 6.80 -2.83 -16.55
N ILE A 182 6.03 -3.70 -17.21
CA ILE A 182 4.99 -3.23 -18.14
C ILE A 182 3.94 -2.39 -17.39
N GLY A 183 3.54 -2.81 -16.18
CA GLY A 183 2.68 -2.03 -15.31
C GLY A 183 3.24 -0.65 -15.00
N ASP A 184 4.50 -0.57 -14.57
CA ASP A 184 5.17 0.69 -14.21
C ASP A 184 5.30 1.64 -15.42
N VAL A 185 5.60 1.10 -16.61
CA VAL A 185 5.62 1.88 -17.86
C VAL A 185 4.23 2.41 -18.22
N ILE A 186 3.18 1.60 -18.07
CA ILE A 186 1.80 2.04 -18.29
C ILE A 186 1.43 3.15 -17.32
N PHE A 187 1.85 3.06 -16.05
CA PHE A 187 1.61 4.09 -15.05
C PHE A 187 2.25 5.42 -15.46
N ILE A 188 3.54 5.42 -15.79
CA ILE A 188 4.29 6.63 -16.16
C ILE A 188 3.71 7.30 -17.41
N THR A 189 3.33 6.50 -18.42
CA THR A 189 2.81 7.02 -19.70
C THR A 189 1.39 7.59 -19.57
N SER A 190 0.60 7.08 -18.62
CA SER A 190 -0.80 7.46 -18.44
C SER A 190 -1.00 8.64 -17.47
N ILE A 191 0.01 9.00 -16.66
CA ILE A 191 -0.07 10.11 -15.70
C ILE A 191 0.07 11.48 -16.40
N PRO A 192 -0.73 12.49 -16.00
CA PRO A 192 -0.53 13.86 -16.45
C PRO A 192 0.85 14.40 -16.06
N ARG A 193 1.60 14.91 -17.05
CA ARG A 193 2.97 15.43 -16.87
C ARG A 193 3.09 16.68 -15.98
N GLN A 194 1.99 17.38 -15.70
CA GLN A 194 2.01 18.67 -15.00
C GLN A 194 0.87 18.74 -13.98
N MET A 195 1.15 18.28 -12.76
CA MET A 195 0.25 18.47 -11.62
C MET A 195 0.90 19.38 -10.61
N TYR A 196 0.47 20.64 -10.64
CA TYR A 196 0.83 21.63 -9.64
C TYR A 196 -0.45 22.31 -9.16
N ILE A 197 -0.68 22.32 -7.85
CA ILE A 197 -1.80 23.03 -7.24
C ILE A 197 -1.23 24.30 -6.60
N ARG A 198 -1.81 25.45 -6.95
CA ARG A 198 -1.39 26.75 -6.40
C ARG A 198 -2.17 27.05 -5.13
N PHE A 199 -1.49 27.38 -4.04
CA PHE A 199 -2.11 27.83 -2.79
C PHE A 199 -1.79 29.32 -2.57
N PRO A 200 -2.82 30.19 -2.49
CA PRO A 200 -2.58 31.59 -2.18
C PRO A 200 -2.18 31.74 -0.71
N VAL A 201 -1.07 32.43 -0.45
CA VAL A 201 -0.59 32.79 0.89
C VAL A 201 -0.43 34.31 0.96
N HIS A 202 -0.54 34.91 2.16
CA HIS A 202 -0.43 36.37 2.35
C HIS A 202 0.89 37.00 1.83
N HIS A 203 1.96 36.22 1.65
CA HIS A 203 3.27 36.69 1.16
C HIS A 203 3.67 36.12 -0.22
N GLY A 204 2.75 35.48 -0.96
CA GLY A 204 3.01 34.90 -2.28
C GLY A 204 2.24 33.60 -2.52
N ASP A 205 2.39 33.01 -3.70
CA ASP A 205 1.77 31.71 -4.02
C ASP A 205 2.74 30.57 -3.74
N THR A 206 2.27 29.54 -3.02
CA THR A 206 3.02 28.27 -2.86
C THR A 206 2.49 27.22 -3.84
N LEU A 207 3.41 26.40 -4.38
CA LEU A 207 3.09 25.38 -5.38
C LEU A 207 3.24 23.98 -4.78
N LEU A 208 2.14 23.24 -4.70
CA LEU A 208 2.17 21.82 -4.35
C LEU A 208 2.48 21.00 -5.60
N LYS A 209 3.65 20.37 -5.64
CA LYS A 209 4.10 19.50 -6.75
C LYS A 209 3.99 18.03 -6.35
N PHE A 210 3.23 17.26 -7.13
CA PHE A 210 3.14 15.82 -6.94
C PHE A 210 4.42 15.12 -7.41
N ARG A 211 4.87 14.12 -6.65
CA ARG A 211 6.01 13.26 -6.98
C ARG A 211 5.59 11.80 -6.85
N LEU A 212 6.32 10.92 -7.54
CA LEU A 212 6.11 9.48 -7.45
C LEU A 212 6.40 9.00 -6.02
N SER A 213 5.52 8.14 -5.50
CA SER A 213 5.63 7.60 -4.15
C SER A 213 6.77 6.57 -4.03
N ILE A 214 7.10 6.20 -2.80
CA ILE A 214 8.05 5.14 -2.45
C ILE A 214 7.61 3.79 -3.04
N CYS A 215 6.29 3.53 -3.12
CA CYS A 215 5.74 2.34 -3.77
C CYS A 215 6.31 2.09 -5.17
N PHE A 216 6.30 3.15 -5.99
CA PHE A 216 6.78 3.10 -7.36
C PHE A 216 8.29 2.84 -7.44
N HIS A 217 9.06 3.42 -6.52
CA HIS A 217 10.49 3.14 -6.47
C HIS A 217 10.76 1.71 -5.99
N ALA A 218 9.94 1.18 -5.07
CA ALA A 218 10.05 -0.18 -4.58
C ALA A 218 9.71 -1.23 -5.66
N THR A 219 8.70 -0.98 -6.51
CA THR A 219 8.39 -1.85 -7.65
C THR A 219 9.52 -1.84 -8.66
N CYS A 220 10.02 -0.67 -9.04
CA CYS A 220 11.17 -0.55 -9.93
C CYS A 220 12.41 -1.27 -9.40
N VAL A 221 12.68 -1.23 -8.08
CA VAL A 221 13.80 -1.98 -7.49
C VAL A 221 13.55 -3.48 -7.50
N ALA A 222 12.30 -3.93 -7.32
CA ALA A 222 11.95 -5.35 -7.33
C ALA A 222 12.03 -6.02 -8.71
N GLU A 223 12.20 -5.23 -9.79
CA GLU A 223 12.44 -5.74 -11.14
C GLU A 223 13.88 -6.24 -11.38
N TYR A 224 14.84 -5.76 -10.59
CA TYR A 224 16.28 -6.06 -10.71
C TYR A 224 16.74 -7.12 -9.70
#